data_AF-A0A915SLE8-F1
#
_entry.id   AF-A0A915SLE8-F1
#
_cell.length_a   1.000
_cell.length_b   1.000
_cell.length_c   1.000
_cell.angle_alpha   90.00
_cell.angle_beta   90.00
_cell.angle_gamma   90.00
#
_symmetry.space_group_name_H-M   'P 1'
#
loop_
_entity.id
_entity.type
_entity.pdbx_description
1 polymer ?
#
loop_
_entity_poly.entity_id
_entity_poly.type
_entity_poly.pdbx_seq_one_letter_code
_entity_poly.pdbx_strand_id
1 'polypeptide(L)'
;MPNSWSYLVELQRNKKGTLTKIIKSNSPKYVREEIRKLIKEGKIKNIEELVNKSIQENKTIIEVLKEYGIENKERKFGKGSVRCIICNSHDRVIRRYNIYICGRCFREMAKTMGFRVSGE
;
A
#
# COMPACT_ATOMS: atom_id res chain seq x y z
N MET A 1 -13.19 -5.14 -0.09
CA MET A 1 -12.95 -4.62 -1.45
C MET A 1 -11.86 -5.49 -2.07
N PRO A 2 -12.10 -6.15 -3.22
CA PRO A 2 -11.08 -6.98 -3.82
C PRO A 2 -9.98 -6.06 -4.34
N ASN A 3 -8.93 -5.90 -3.53
CA ASN A 3 -7.70 -5.19 -3.90
C ASN A 3 -6.71 -6.15 -4.58
N SER A 4 -7.19 -7.31 -5.06
CA SER A 4 -6.34 -8.26 -5.76
C SER A 4 -5.93 -7.68 -7.11
N TRP A 5 -4.67 -7.89 -7.48
CA TRP A 5 -4.14 -7.40 -8.75
C TRP A 5 -4.90 -7.94 -9.96
N SER A 6 -5.44 -9.16 -9.87
CA SER A 6 -6.34 -9.75 -10.86
C SER A 6 -7.55 -8.88 -11.17
N TYR A 7 -8.20 -8.36 -10.12
CA TYR A 7 -9.37 -7.50 -10.25
C TYR A 7 -9.03 -6.14 -10.89
N LEU A 8 -7.86 -5.58 -10.56
CA LEU A 8 -7.41 -4.31 -11.13
C LEU A 8 -7.03 -4.42 -12.61
N VAL A 9 -6.44 -5.55 -13.03
CA VAL A 9 -6.15 -5.85 -14.45
C VAL A 9 -7.44 -6.03 -15.23
N GLU A 10 -8.42 -6.76 -14.67
CA GLU A 10 -9.74 -6.93 -15.27
C GLU A 10 -10.51 -5.60 -15.40
N LEU A 11 -10.45 -4.75 -14.36
CA LEU A 11 -10.97 -3.38 -14.41
C LEU A 11 -10.34 -2.55 -15.54
N GLN A 12 -9.04 -2.68 -15.79
CA GLN A 12 -8.38 -1.95 -16.87
C GLN A 12 -8.83 -2.44 -18.25
N ARG A 13 -9.12 -3.74 -18.42
CA ARG A 13 -9.68 -4.29 -19.66
C ARG A 13 -11.08 -3.71 -19.93
N ASN A 14 -11.91 -3.60 -18.89
CA ASN A 14 -13.26 -3.06 -19.00
C ASN A 14 -13.30 -1.52 -19.06
N LYS A 15 -12.32 -0.83 -18.47
CA LYS A 15 -12.24 0.64 -18.41
C LYS A 15 -10.80 1.11 -18.55
N LYS A 16 -10.38 1.30 -19.81
CA LYS A 16 -9.02 1.78 -20.15
C LYS A 16 -8.67 3.08 -19.42
N GLY A 17 -7.44 3.13 -18.91
CA GLY A 17 -6.90 4.28 -18.19
C GLY A 17 -7.20 4.31 -16.68
N THR A 18 -7.98 3.36 -16.15
CA THR A 18 -8.28 3.26 -14.71
C THR A 18 -7.01 3.03 -13.89
N LEU A 19 -6.17 2.07 -14.29
CA LEU A 19 -4.87 1.80 -13.65
C LEU A 19 -3.95 3.02 -13.74
N THR A 20 -3.89 3.68 -14.89
CA THR A 20 -3.11 4.92 -15.08
C THR A 20 -3.55 6.01 -14.08
N LYS A 21 -4.87 6.20 -13.90
CA LYS A 21 -5.42 7.15 -12.91
C LYS A 21 -5.09 6.73 -11.48
N ILE A 22 -5.24 5.45 -11.15
CA ILE A 22 -4.93 4.92 -9.80
C ILE A 22 -3.44 5.15 -9.48
N ILE A 23 -2.54 4.81 -10.41
CA ILE A 23 -1.11 5.01 -10.23
C ILE A 23 -0.82 6.51 -10.06
N LYS A 24 -1.41 7.40 -10.87
CA LYS A 24 -1.18 8.85 -10.74
C LYS A 24 -1.71 9.45 -9.43
N SER A 25 -2.90 9.03 -8.98
CA SER A 25 -3.58 9.64 -7.83
C SER A 25 -3.18 9.02 -6.50
N ASN A 26 -3.02 7.70 -6.44
CA ASN A 26 -2.85 6.97 -5.19
C ASN A 26 -1.40 6.52 -4.93
N SER A 27 -0.50 6.59 -5.91
CA SER A 27 0.88 6.16 -5.67
C SER A 27 1.60 7.07 -4.68
N PRO A 28 2.43 6.50 -3.80
CA PRO A 28 3.31 7.27 -2.93
C PRO A 28 4.12 8.30 -3.71
N LYS A 29 4.43 9.44 -3.06
CA LYS A 29 5.20 10.54 -3.67
C LYS A 29 6.51 10.05 -4.32
N TYR A 30 7.26 9.18 -3.64
CA TYR A 30 8.53 8.65 -4.17
C TYR A 30 8.36 7.86 -5.48
N VAL A 31 7.28 7.09 -5.62
CA VAL A 31 6.98 6.35 -6.86
C VAL A 31 6.72 7.34 -7.99
N ARG A 32 5.95 8.40 -7.73
CA ARG A 32 5.66 9.44 -8.72
C ARG A 32 6.92 10.22 -9.13
N GLU A 33 7.83 10.46 -8.20
CA GLU A 33 9.12 11.10 -8.48
C GLU A 33 10.02 10.22 -9.35
N GLU A 34 10.13 8.93 -9.03
CA GLU A 34 10.98 8.01 -9.80
C GLU A 34 10.42 7.79 -11.21
N ILE A 35 9.10 7.63 -11.37
CA ILE A 35 8.45 7.55 -12.68
C ILE A 35 8.74 8.81 -13.53
N ARG A 36 8.66 10.02 -12.94
CA ARG A 36 8.99 11.26 -13.67
C ARG A 36 10.44 11.28 -14.12
N LYS A 37 11.35 10.81 -13.28
CA LYS A 37 12.78 10.70 -13.60
C LYS A 37 13.01 9.71 -14.75
N LEU A 38 12.39 8.53 -14.72
CA LEU A 38 12.47 7.56 -15.81
C LEU A 38 11.96 8.11 -17.14
N ILE A 39 10.89 8.91 -17.11
CA ILE A 39 10.38 9.60 -18.31
C ILE A 39 11.40 10.63 -18.83
N LYS A 40 11.99 11.43 -17.93
CA LYS A 40 13.01 12.42 -18.30
C LYS A 40 14.28 11.76 -18.87
N GLU A 41 14.65 10.59 -18.36
CA GLU A 41 15.76 9.78 -18.85
C GLU A 41 15.46 9.01 -20.14
N GLY A 42 14.20 9.04 -20.62
CA GLY A 42 13.79 8.32 -21.83
C GLY A 42 13.67 6.81 -21.68
N LYS A 43 13.80 6.27 -20.46
CA LYS A 43 13.63 4.82 -20.17
C LYS A 43 12.20 4.33 -20.33
N ILE A 44 11.23 5.25 -20.19
CA ILE A 44 9.80 5.01 -20.36
C ILE A 44 9.21 6.24 -21.06
N LYS A 45 8.35 6.05 -22.06
CA LYS A 45 7.65 7.14 -22.77
C LYS A 45 6.57 7.78 -21.90
N ASN A 46 5.78 6.96 -21.20
CA ASN A 46 4.70 7.41 -20.32
C ASN A 46 4.27 6.30 -19.34
N ILE A 47 3.38 6.62 -18.40
CA ILE A 47 2.88 5.64 -17.41
C ILE A 47 2.07 4.49 -18.06
N GLU A 48 1.45 4.72 -19.21
CA GLU A 48 0.66 3.68 -19.89
C GLU A 48 1.55 2.54 -20.38
N GLU A 49 2.79 2.82 -20.74
CA GLU A 49 3.78 1.79 -21.09
C GLU A 49 3.95 0.74 -19.98
N LEU A 50 4.04 1.17 -18.72
CA LEU A 50 4.15 0.27 -17.57
C LEU A 50 2.89 -0.59 -17.38
N VAL A 51 1.72 0.02 -17.57
CA VAL A 51 0.43 -0.69 -17.45
C VAL A 51 0.27 -1.70 -18.58
N ASN A 52 0.65 -1.34 -19.81
CA ASN A 52 0.60 -2.22 -20.96
C ASN A 52 1.56 -3.41 -20.77
N LYS A 53 2.78 -3.16 -20.28
CA LYS A 53 3.75 -4.22 -19.94
C LYS A 53 3.18 -5.19 -18.90
N SER A 54 2.57 -4.67 -17.84
CA SER A 54 1.88 -5.49 -16.81
C SER A 54 0.81 -6.40 -17.42
N ILE A 55 -0.01 -5.89 -18.33
CA ILE A 55 -1.05 -6.69 -19.01
C ILE A 55 -0.45 -7.71 -19.96
N GLN A 56 0.54 -7.32 -20.77
CA GLN A 56 1.16 -8.18 -21.79
C GLN A 56 1.93 -9.34 -21.16
N GLU A 57 2.68 -9.08 -20.10
CA GLU A 57 3.50 -10.08 -19.43
C GLU A 57 2.77 -10.80 -18.29
N ASN A 58 1.47 -10.49 -18.08
CA ASN A 58 0.65 -10.99 -16.97
C ASN A 58 1.33 -10.83 -15.59
N LYS A 59 2.06 -9.71 -15.42
CA LYS A 59 2.76 -9.33 -14.19
C LYS A 59 1.94 -8.32 -13.40
N THR A 60 2.11 -8.31 -12.08
CA THR A 60 1.60 -7.23 -11.24
C THR A 60 2.34 -5.93 -11.53
N ILE A 61 1.73 -4.76 -11.31
CA ILE A 61 2.45 -3.49 -11.49
C ILE A 61 3.66 -3.39 -10.57
N ILE A 62 3.63 -4.06 -9.40
CA ILE A 62 4.71 -4.00 -8.41
C ILE A 62 5.95 -4.67 -8.98
N GLU A 63 5.79 -5.82 -9.64
CA GLU A 63 6.88 -6.52 -10.31
C GLU A 63 7.44 -5.69 -11.45
N VAL A 64 6.57 -5.11 -12.29
CA VAL A 64 7.00 -4.20 -13.36
C VAL A 64 7.78 -3.01 -12.79
N LEU A 65 7.28 -2.35 -11.76
CA LEU A 65 7.96 -1.23 -11.11
C LEU A 65 9.35 -1.63 -10.56
N LYS A 66 9.47 -2.82 -9.98
CA LYS A 66 10.77 -3.35 -9.50
C LYS A 66 11.78 -3.54 -10.62
N GLU A 67 11.36 -3.99 -11.81
CA GLU A 67 12.26 -4.10 -12.98
C GLU A 67 12.87 -2.76 -13.40
N TYR A 68 12.14 -1.66 -13.19
CA TYR A 68 12.64 -0.31 -13.42
C TYR A 68 13.35 0.29 -12.20
N GLY A 69 13.65 -0.51 -11.17
CA GLY A 69 14.34 -0.09 -9.95
C GLY A 69 13.46 0.67 -8.94
N ILE A 70 12.14 0.67 -9.13
CA ILE A 70 11.20 1.31 -8.21
C ILE A 70 10.72 0.28 -7.20
N GLU A 71 11.43 0.20 -6.08
CA GLU A 71 11.07 -0.69 -4.98
C GLU A 71 10.09 -0.04 -4.00
N ASN A 72 9.24 -0.87 -3.39
CA ASN A 72 8.39 -0.40 -2.30
C ASN A 72 9.25 -0.12 -1.07
N LYS A 73 9.41 1.17 -0.74
CA LYS A 73 10.20 1.58 0.43
C LYS A 73 9.46 1.25 1.72
N GLU A 74 10.02 0.36 2.52
CA GLU A 74 9.58 0.18 3.90
C GLU A 74 9.72 1.49 4.66
N ARG A 75 8.61 1.96 5.24
CA ARG A 75 8.63 3.17 6.05
C ARG A 75 9.12 2.80 7.45
N LYS A 76 10.27 3.34 7.84
CA LYS A 76 10.79 3.22 9.21
C LYS A 76 9.99 4.05 10.24
N PHE A 77 9.26 5.07 9.78
CA PHE A 77 8.54 6.01 10.65
C PHE A 77 7.19 6.50 10.05
N GLY A 78 6.36 7.10 10.90
CA GLY A 78 5.03 7.65 10.55
C GLY A 78 3.88 6.66 10.64
N LYS A 79 2.65 7.12 10.38
CA LYS A 79 1.40 6.33 10.57
C LYS A 79 1.42 4.96 9.86
N GLY A 80 1.96 4.89 8.65
CA GLY A 80 2.02 3.65 7.87
C GLY A 80 3.14 2.67 8.27
N SER A 81 4.07 3.10 9.14
CA SER A 81 5.16 2.23 9.63
C SER A 81 4.75 1.30 10.77
N VAL A 82 3.64 1.63 11.44
CA VAL A 82 3.17 0.90 12.63
C VAL A 82 1.76 0.41 12.39
N ARG A 83 1.51 -0.85 12.71
CA ARG A 83 0.21 -1.50 12.57
C ARG A 83 -0.13 -2.29 13.83
N CYS A 84 -1.42 -2.40 14.12
CA CYS A 84 -1.93 -3.28 15.16
C CYS A 84 -1.54 -4.73 14.84
N ILE A 85 -0.94 -5.46 15.79
CA ILE A 85 -0.56 -6.86 15.58
C ILE A 85 -1.75 -7.82 15.44
N ILE A 86 -2.95 -7.41 15.86
CA ILE A 86 -4.18 -8.22 15.80
C ILE A 86 -4.97 -7.95 14.52
N CYS A 87 -5.34 -6.69 14.29
CA CYS A 87 -6.25 -6.31 13.20
C CYS A 87 -5.58 -5.56 12.05
N ASN A 88 -4.26 -5.39 12.09
CA ASN A 88 -3.46 -4.71 11.07
C ASN A 88 -3.85 -3.24 10.80
N SER A 89 -4.70 -2.64 11.64
CA SER A 89 -5.07 -1.22 11.53
C SER A 89 -3.89 -0.30 11.85
N HIS A 90 -3.79 0.80 11.11
CA HIS A 90 -2.85 1.90 11.37
C HIS A 90 -3.42 2.98 12.31
N ASP A 91 -4.67 2.84 12.74
CA ASP A 91 -5.35 3.85 13.56
C ASP A 91 -5.14 3.62 15.05
N ARG A 92 -4.74 4.69 15.76
CA ARG A 92 -4.62 4.74 17.23
C ARG A 92 -3.87 3.52 17.81
N VAL A 93 -2.74 3.15 17.19
CA VAL A 93 -1.88 2.06 17.67
C VAL A 93 -1.12 2.50 18.92
N ILE A 94 -1.35 1.81 20.03
CA ILE A 94 -0.66 2.00 21.30
C ILE A 94 0.72 1.36 21.19
N ARG A 95 1.77 2.18 21.28
CA ARG A 95 3.17 1.74 21.15
C ARG A 95 3.89 1.66 22.50
N ARG A 96 3.31 2.27 23.55
CA ARG A 96 3.88 2.22 24.90
C ARG A 96 3.91 0.77 25.38
N TYR A 97 4.92 0.45 26.17
CA TYR A 97 5.12 -0.86 26.77
C TYR A 97 5.21 -2.01 25.74
N ASN A 98 5.62 -1.71 24.51
CA ASN A 98 5.74 -2.69 23.42
C ASN A 98 4.44 -3.47 23.10
N ILE A 99 3.28 -2.86 23.36
CA ILE A 99 1.98 -3.51 23.16
C ILE A 99 1.62 -3.64 21.66
N TYR A 100 1.86 -2.60 20.85
CA TYR A 100 1.57 -2.57 19.40
C TYR A 100 0.14 -2.99 19.00
N ILE A 101 -0.86 -2.62 19.80
CA ILE A 101 -2.29 -2.92 19.56
C ILE A 101 -3.08 -1.60 19.38
N CYS A 102 -4.09 -1.57 18.50
CA CYS A 102 -4.95 -0.41 18.34
C CYS A 102 -5.95 -0.25 19.49
N GLY A 103 -6.42 0.98 19.75
CA GLY A 103 -7.37 1.25 20.84
C GLY A 103 -8.67 0.43 20.81
N ARG A 104 -9.09 -0.08 19.64
CA ARG A 104 -10.23 -1.02 19.56
C ARG A 104 -9.87 -2.37 20.19
N CYS A 105 -8.84 -3.02 19.65
CA CYS A 105 -8.38 -4.32 20.12
C CYS A 105 -7.88 -4.26 21.57
N PHE A 106 -7.32 -3.13 22.02
CA PHE A 106 -6.94 -2.95 23.41
C PHE A 106 -8.14 -3.06 24.35
N ARG A 107 -9.28 -2.41 24.02
CA ARG A 107 -10.50 -2.51 24.85
C ARG A 107 -11.06 -3.93 24.88
N GLU A 108 -11.01 -4.63 23.74
CA GLU A 108 -11.46 -6.02 23.64
C GLU A 108 -10.58 -6.97 24.47
N MET A 109 -9.26 -6.70 24.56
CA MET A 109 -8.30 -7.55 25.27
C MET A 109 -7.92 -7.08 26.68
N ALA A 110 -8.41 -5.93 27.13
CA ALA A 110 -7.97 -5.28 28.35
C ALA A 110 -8.01 -6.22 29.57
N LYS A 111 -9.12 -6.95 29.75
CA LYS A 111 -9.27 -7.95 30.82
C LYS A 111 -8.22 -9.06 30.75
N THR A 112 -8.06 -9.66 29.57
CA THR A 112 -7.11 -10.75 29.34
C THR A 112 -5.67 -10.30 29.55
N MET A 113 -5.38 -9.02 29.32
CA MET A 113 -4.09 -8.40 29.58
C MET A 113 -3.91 -7.96 31.05
N GLY A 114 -4.88 -8.24 31.93
CA GLY A 114 -4.79 -7.94 33.37
C GLY A 114 -5.14 -6.49 33.74
N PHE A 115 -5.72 -5.70 32.82
CA PHE A 115 -6.18 -4.36 33.14
C PHE A 115 -7.54 -4.41 33.83
N ARG A 116 -7.70 -3.58 34.86
CA ARG A 116 -9.02 -3.32 35.46
C ARG A 116 -9.81 -2.44 34.49
N VAL A 117 -10.98 -2.92 34.10
CA VAL A 117 -11.93 -2.16 33.29
C VAL A 117 -12.97 -1.59 34.25
N SER A 118 -13.04 -0.27 34.34
CA SER A 118 -14.01 0.40 35.20
C SER A 118 -15.38 0.40 34.53
N GLY A 119 -16.43 0.01 35.27
CA GLY A 119 -17.82 0.10 34.82
C GLY A 119 -18.37 -1.12 34.08
N GLU A 120 -17.71 -2.28 34.21
CA GLU A 120 -18.32 -3.59 33.95
C GLU A 120 -18.83 -4.25 35.22
#